data_AF-A0A534C756-F1
#
_entry.id   AF-A0A534C756-F1
#
_cell.length_a   1.000
_cell.length_b   1.000
_cell.length_c   1.000
_cell.angle_alpha   90.00
_cell.angle_beta   90.00
_cell.angle_gamma   90.00
#
_symmetry.space_group_name_H-M   'P 1'
#
loop_
_entity.id
_entity.type
_entity.pdbx_description
1 polymer ?
#
loop_
_entity_poly.entity_id
_entity_poly.type
_entity_poly.pdbx_seq_one_letter_code
_entity_poly.pdbx_strand_id
1 'polypeptide(L)'
;MSACLAAFTADTRAQVVKHPIATDPTRIDSGLVAGAQLSSGVRAYFGIPYAAPPLHALRWSEPQPANSWSGIYNADRKAPECIQNLRRHDINH
;
A
#
# COMPACT_ATOMS: atom_id res chain seq x y z
N MET A 1 -8.43 52.80 20.96
CA MET A 1 -7.44 51.69 20.92
C MET A 1 -8.07 50.58 20.09
N SER A 2 -7.66 50.45 18.82
CA SER A 2 -8.25 49.50 17.86
C SER A 2 -7.30 48.33 17.73
N ALA A 3 -7.72 47.15 18.19
CA ALA A 3 -6.91 45.94 18.12
C ALA A 3 -7.19 45.22 16.79
N CYS A 4 -6.20 45.20 15.89
CA CYS A 4 -6.25 44.39 14.69
C CYS A 4 -6.17 42.90 15.09
N LEU A 5 -7.25 42.15 14.85
CA LEU A 5 -7.22 40.69 14.85
C LEU A 5 -6.32 40.22 13.70
N ALA A 6 -5.18 39.62 14.03
CA ALA A 6 -4.42 38.84 13.07
C ALA A 6 -5.14 37.50 12.82
N ALA A 7 -5.59 37.27 11.60
CA ALA A 7 -6.12 35.98 11.18
C ALA A 7 -4.97 34.98 11.07
N PHE A 8 -4.95 33.99 11.95
CA PHE A 8 -4.07 32.82 11.81
C PHE A 8 -4.63 31.94 10.69
N THR A 9 -3.97 31.91 9.54
CA THR A 9 -4.22 30.88 8.52
C THR A 9 -3.63 29.57 9.03
N ALA A 10 -4.49 28.63 9.44
CA ALA A 10 -4.06 27.29 9.78
C ALA A 10 -3.58 26.59 8.50
N ASP A 11 -2.26 26.50 8.33
CA ASP A 11 -1.64 25.60 7.35
C ASP A 11 -1.91 24.16 7.81
N THR A 12 -3.05 23.63 7.36
CA THR A 12 -3.41 22.25 7.60
C THR A 12 -2.51 21.43 6.71
N ARG A 13 -1.40 20.92 7.24
CA ARG A 13 -0.71 19.79 6.62
C ARG A 13 -1.66 18.60 6.67
N ALA A 14 -2.49 18.49 5.64
CA ALA A 14 -3.23 17.29 5.34
C ALA A 14 -2.23 16.13 5.38
N GLN A 15 -2.64 15.04 6.03
CA GLN A 15 -1.98 13.74 6.00
C GLN A 15 -1.47 13.47 4.58
N VAL A 16 -0.32 12.78 4.41
CA VAL A 16 0.22 12.42 3.09
C VAL A 16 -0.83 11.60 2.33
N VAL A 17 -1.75 12.28 1.64
CA VAL A 17 -2.67 11.68 0.68
C VAL A 17 -1.78 11.30 -0.47
N LYS A 18 -1.47 10.01 -0.57
CA LYS A 18 -0.72 9.49 -1.71
C LYS A 18 -1.46 9.91 -2.99
N HIS A 19 -0.74 10.54 -3.91
CA HIS A 19 -1.35 11.05 -5.13
C HIS A 19 -1.85 9.87 -5.96
N PRO A 20 -3.13 9.83 -6.36
CA PRO A 20 -3.60 8.80 -7.27
C PRO A 20 -2.92 8.95 -8.63
N ILE A 21 -2.72 7.82 -9.32
CA ILE A 21 -2.19 7.83 -10.68
C ILE A 21 -3.33 8.20 -11.63
N ALA A 22 -3.18 9.27 -12.41
CA ALA A 22 -4.26 9.80 -13.25
C ALA A 22 -4.76 8.85 -14.35
N THR A 23 -3.94 7.86 -14.76
CA THR A 23 -4.26 6.89 -15.82
C THR A 23 -4.82 5.57 -15.30
N ASP A 24 -4.99 5.44 -13.98
CA ASP A 24 -5.59 4.25 -13.39
C ASP A 24 -7.12 4.23 -13.53
N PRO A 25 -7.74 3.03 -13.52
CA PRO A 25 -7.16 1.72 -13.17
C PRO A 25 -6.38 1.02 -14.28
N THR A 26 -5.32 0.31 -13.89
CA THR A 26 -4.52 -0.56 -14.79
C THR A 26 -5.03 -2.00 -14.76
N ARG A 27 -5.15 -2.65 -15.91
CA ARG A 27 -5.57 -4.06 -16.03
C ARG A 27 -4.40 -5.03 -15.89
N ILE A 28 -4.59 -6.07 -15.08
CA ILE A 28 -3.71 -7.24 -14.94
C ILE A 28 -4.54 -8.53 -15.03
N ASP A 29 -3.88 -9.69 -15.05
CA ASP A 29 -4.54 -11.00 -15.19
C ASP A 29 -5.60 -11.26 -14.11
N SER A 30 -5.34 -10.83 -12.87
CA SER A 30 -6.24 -11.04 -11.72
C SER A 30 -7.35 -10.00 -11.58
N GLY A 31 -7.30 -8.88 -12.31
CA GLY A 31 -8.31 -7.81 -12.21
C GLY A 31 -7.78 -6.40 -12.52
N LEU A 32 -8.49 -5.38 -12.01
CA LEU A 32 -8.09 -3.98 -12.12
C LEU A 32 -7.38 -3.51 -10.85
N VAL A 33 -6.30 -2.73 -10.98
CA VAL A 33 -5.55 -2.14 -9.86
C VAL A 33 -5.48 -0.62 -9.99
N ALA A 34 -5.51 0.07 -8.85
CA ALA A 34 -5.18 1.49 -8.76
C ALA A 34 -4.05 1.68 -7.75
N GLY A 35 -3.01 2.43 -8.11
CA GLY A 35 -1.82 2.66 -7.30
C GLY A 35 -1.65 4.13 -6.92
N ALA A 36 -0.42 4.45 -6.50
CA ALA A 36 -0.04 5.78 -6.06
C ALA A 36 1.17 6.30 -6.84
N GLN A 37 1.11 7.57 -7.20
CA GLN A 37 2.24 8.35 -7.68
C GLN A 37 3.10 8.78 -6.48
N LEU A 38 4.38 8.37 -6.47
CA LEU A 38 5.34 8.77 -5.45
C LEU A 38 5.91 10.16 -5.77
N SER A 39 6.44 10.85 -4.75
CA SER A 39 7.11 12.15 -4.90
C SER A 39 8.31 12.10 -5.86
N SER A 40 8.91 10.92 -6.05
CA SER A 40 9.98 10.68 -7.01
C SER A 40 9.52 10.67 -8.48
N GLY A 41 8.21 10.76 -8.75
CA GLY A 41 7.67 10.59 -10.11
C GLY A 41 7.45 9.12 -10.51
N VAL A 42 7.69 8.17 -9.60
CA VAL A 42 7.43 6.74 -9.85
C VAL A 42 5.98 6.39 -9.59
N ARG A 43 5.36 5.64 -10.52
CA ARG A 43 4.09 4.95 -10.32
C ARG A 43 4.32 3.69 -9.48
N ALA A 44 3.68 3.58 -8.34
CA ALA A 44 3.85 2.45 -7.43
C ALA A 44 2.53 1.73 -7.16
N TYR A 45 2.57 0.40 -7.25
CA TYR A 45 1.47 -0.49 -6.90
C TYR A 45 1.94 -1.44 -5.82
N PHE A 46 1.36 -1.33 -4.64
CA PHE A 46 1.77 -2.05 -3.45
C PHE A 46 0.77 -3.16 -3.12
N GLY A 47 1.30 -4.30 -2.66
CA GLY A 47 0.47 -5.35 -2.06
C GLY A 47 -0.48 -6.07 -3.02
N ILE A 48 -0.21 -6.06 -4.32
CA ILE A 48 -0.99 -6.84 -5.30
C ILE A 48 -0.83 -8.34 -4.97
N PRO A 49 -1.91 -9.09 -4.71
CA PRO A 49 -1.82 -10.53 -4.45
C PRO A 49 -1.33 -11.27 -5.70
N TYR A 50 -0.26 -12.06 -5.55
CA TYR A 50 0.31 -12.89 -6.62
C TYR A 50 0.06 -14.40 -6.41
N ALA A 51 -0.32 -14.80 -5.20
CA ALA A 51 -0.68 -16.16 -4.83
C ALA A 51 -1.85 -16.17 -3.83
N ALA A 52 -2.52 -17.30 -3.69
CA ALA A 52 -3.48 -17.51 -2.61
C ALA A 52 -2.78 -17.45 -1.24
N PRO A 53 -3.41 -16.91 -0.18
CA PRO A 53 -2.82 -16.87 1.15
C PRO A 53 -2.45 -18.28 1.65
N PRO A 54 -1.21 -18.53 2.11
CA PRO A 54 -0.74 -19.84 2.54
C PRO A 54 -1.23 -20.20 3.96
N LEU A 55 -2.54 -20.17 4.15
CA LEU A 55 -3.22 -20.40 5.41
C LEU A 55 -3.84 -21.82 5.47
N HIS A 56 -4.02 -22.34 6.68
CA HIS A 56 -4.69 -23.63 6.93
C HIS A 56 -4.09 -24.78 6.10
N ALA A 57 -4.89 -25.43 5.25
CA ALA A 57 -4.49 -26.54 4.40
C ALA A 57 -3.41 -26.17 3.37
N LEU A 58 -3.23 -24.89 3.05
CA LEU A 58 -2.17 -24.41 2.14
C LEU A 58 -0.83 -24.18 2.86
N ARG A 59 -0.78 -24.31 4.19
CA ARG A 59 0.49 -24.23 4.91
C ARG A 59 1.36 -25.44 4.52
N TRP A 60 2.63 -25.19 4.22
CA TRP A 60 3.60 -26.20 3.76
C TRP A 60 3.26 -26.84 2.40
N SER A 61 2.47 -26.14 1.59
CA SER A 61 2.19 -26.52 0.19
C SER A 61 2.80 -25.51 -0.78
N GLU A 62 2.88 -25.87 -2.05
CA GLU A 62 3.27 -24.95 -3.12
C GLU A 62 2.27 -23.78 -3.23
N PRO A 63 2.74 -22.57 -3.62
CA PRO A 63 1.86 -21.42 -3.84
C PRO A 63 0.77 -21.75 -4.87
N GLN A 64 -0.49 -21.53 -4.48
CA GLN A 64 -1.63 -21.65 -5.40
C GLN A 64 -1.89 -20.31 -6.09
N PRO A 65 -2.47 -20.28 -7.31
CA PRO A 65 -2.79 -19.05 -8.02
C PRO A 65 -3.61 -18.07 -7.16
N ALA A 66 -3.35 -16.76 -7.32
CA ALA A 66 -4.17 -15.74 -6.69
C ALA A 66 -5.61 -15.79 -7.22
N ASN A 67 -6.59 -15.57 -6.33
CA ASN A 67 -7.97 -15.37 -6.75
C ASN A 67 -8.09 -14.04 -7.51
N SER A 68 -8.80 -14.06 -8.63
CA SER A 68 -9.24 -12.83 -9.29
C SER A 68 -10.23 -12.07 -8.42
N TRP A 69 -10.32 -10.75 -8.62
CA TRP A 69 -11.28 -9.90 -7.93
C TRP A 69 -12.16 -9.13 -8.91
N SER A 70 -13.38 -8.82 -8.46
CA SER A 70 -14.26 -7.86 -9.12
C SER A 70 -13.96 -6.44 -8.66
N GLY A 71 -14.12 -5.46 -9.55
CA GLY A 71 -13.86 -4.05 -9.24
C GLY A 71 -12.37 -3.70 -9.25
N ILE A 72 -12.00 -2.68 -8.49
CA ILE A 72 -10.64 -2.12 -8.46
C ILE A 72 -9.97 -2.49 -7.12
N TYR A 73 -8.80 -3.12 -7.19
CA TYR A 73 -7.95 -3.35 -6.02
C TYR A 73 -7.11 -2.09 -5.76
N ASN A 74 -7.31 -1.48 -4.58
CA ASN A 74 -6.54 -0.31 -4.18
C ASN A 74 -5.16 -0.72 -3.64
N ALA A 75 -4.15 -0.59 -4.50
CA ALA A 75 -2.74 -0.89 -4.32
C ALA A 75 -1.91 0.36 -3.90
N ASP A 76 -2.51 1.31 -3.18
CA ASP A 76 -1.84 2.52 -2.71
C ASP A 76 -0.96 2.31 -1.47
N ARG A 77 -1.04 1.17 -0.78
CA ARG A 77 -0.41 0.95 0.54
C ARG A 77 0.28 -0.40 0.65
N LYS A 78 1.34 -0.44 1.45
CA LYS A 78 2.08 -1.69 1.72
C LYS A 78 1.16 -2.69 2.42
N ALA A 79 1.16 -3.93 1.96
CA ALA A 79 0.50 -5.05 2.62
C ALA A 79 1.37 -5.59 3.77
N PRO A 80 0.80 -6.39 4.69
CA PRO A 80 1.57 -7.08 5.71
C PRO A 80 2.69 -7.93 5.10
N GLU A 81 3.84 -7.95 5.78
CA GLU A 81 4.94 -8.85 5.47
C GLU A 81 4.74 -10.24 6.10
N CYS A 82 5.47 -11.23 5.60
CA CYS A 82 5.51 -12.55 6.22
C CYS A 82 6.10 -12.46 7.62
N ILE A 83 5.66 -13.33 8.53
CA ILE A 83 6.23 -13.43 9.87
C ILE A 83 7.76 -13.62 9.78
N GLN A 84 8.50 -12.74 10.44
CA GLN A 84 9.94 -12.84 10.58
C GLN A 84 10.27 -13.17 12.03
N ASN A 85 11.12 -14.17 12.23
CA ASN A 85 11.75 -14.35 13.53
C ASN A 85 12.74 -13.20 13.72
N LEU A 86 12.39 -12.24 14.59
CA LEU A 86 13.32 -11.20 14.98
C LEU A 86 14.53 -11.88 15.61
N ARG A 87 15.67 -11.85 14.92
CA ARG A 87 16.93 -12.25 15.55
C ARG A 87 17.19 -11.28 16.69
N ARG A 88 17.52 -11.77 17.88
CA ARG A 88 18.06 -10.89 18.90
C ARG A 88 19.40 -10.34 18.40
N HIS A 89 19.65 -9.08 18.76
CA HIS A 89 20.88 -8.37 18.41
C HIS A 89 22.14 -8.96 19.09
N ASP A 90 21.97 -9.82 20.10
CA ASP A 90 23.04 -10.50 20.84
C ASP A 90 23.43 -11.87 20.26
N ILE A 91 22.77 -12.33 19.18
CA ILE A 91 23.06 -13.59 18.51
C ILE A 91 23.82 -13.29 17.21
N ASN A 92 25.07 -12.87 17.35
CA ASN A 92 26.03 -12.86 16.25
C ASN A 92 26.97 -14.05 16.38
N HIS A 93 27.29 -14.63 15.22
CA HIS A 93 28.50 -15.38 14.88
C HIS A 93 29.59 -15.49 15.95
#